data_AF-A0A9Q9WGB5-F1
#
_entry.id   AF-A0A9Q9WGB5-F1
#
_cell.length_a   1.000
_cell.length_b   1.000
_cell.length_c   1.000
_cell.angle_alpha   90.00
_cell.angle_beta   90.00
_cell.angle_gamma   90.00
#
_symmetry.space_group_name_H-M   'P 1'
#
loop_
_entity.id
_entity.type
_entity.pdbx_description
1 polymer ?
#
loop_
_entity_poly.entity_id
_entity_poly.type
_entity_poly.pdbx_seq_one_letter_code
_entity_poly.pdbx_strand_id
1 'polypeptide(L)'
;MFYFVPKLMSWSDAQMHCRQNYIDLATIDDQTDGDEMMRVIRQSHNGDVWTGLSRTDENASWVWSDQSPSTFMPWAPTQPNNWEGKQFCVLVTPAGDLNDVNCTITLPSVCYTERRKQTVRLEIRSSQNVNDPAVKTEILLQIGKRLAENGLTDYATLSWKIQPEGNVFQKSNATQQTDP
;
A
#
# COMPACT_ATOMS: atom_id res chain seq x y z
N MET A 1 -0.15 3.69 1.09
CA MET A 1 1.16 4.22 1.51
C MET A 1 1.23 4.12 3.02
N PHE A 2 2.36 3.69 3.55
CA PHE A 2 2.54 3.50 5.00
C PHE A 2 3.21 4.71 5.66
N TYR A 3 2.86 4.94 6.92
CA TYR A 3 3.42 6.01 7.76
C TYR A 3 3.75 5.46 9.15
N PHE A 4 5.02 5.52 9.54
CA PHE A 4 5.48 5.10 10.85
C PHE A 4 5.18 6.16 11.92
N VAL A 5 4.56 5.74 13.03
CA VAL A 5 4.25 6.57 14.18
C VAL A 5 5.08 6.08 15.38
N PRO A 6 6.08 6.85 15.85
CA PRO A 6 7.00 6.40 16.91
C PRO A 6 6.40 6.39 18.31
N LYS A 7 5.20 6.95 18.51
CA LYS A 7 4.57 7.08 19.83
C LYS A 7 4.08 5.73 20.33
N LEU A 8 4.50 5.35 21.54
CA LEU A 8 4.08 4.11 22.20
C LEU A 8 2.62 4.20 22.64
N MET A 9 1.80 3.25 22.17
CA MET A 9 0.35 3.21 22.43
C MET A 9 -0.14 1.77 22.53
N SER A 10 -1.23 1.57 23.27
CA SER A 10 -2.03 0.34 23.14
C SER A 10 -2.54 0.19 21.71
N TRP A 11 -2.93 -1.01 21.29
CA TRP A 11 -3.43 -1.22 19.93
C TRP A 11 -4.63 -0.32 19.61
N SER A 12 -5.58 -0.20 20.56
CA SER A 12 -6.77 0.65 20.38
C SER A 12 -6.44 2.14 20.29
N ASP A 13 -5.49 2.61 21.10
CA ASP A 13 -5.06 4.01 21.05
C ASP A 13 -4.31 4.32 19.75
N ALA A 14 -3.48 3.37 19.29
CA ALA A 14 -2.79 3.47 18.01
C ALA A 14 -3.78 3.53 16.84
N GLN A 15 -4.82 2.69 16.86
CA GLN A 15 -5.90 2.72 15.87
C GLN A 15 -6.62 4.07 15.86
N MET A 16 -7.00 4.56 17.04
CA MET A 16 -7.65 5.85 17.18
C MET A 16 -6.77 6.98 16.64
N HIS A 17 -5.47 6.96 16.96
CA HIS A 17 -4.52 7.92 16.43
C HIS A 17 -4.42 7.86 14.91
N CYS A 18 -4.35 6.66 14.33
CA CYS A 18 -4.31 6.49 12.88
C CYS A 18 -5.58 7.02 12.22
N ARG A 19 -6.77 6.72 12.76
CA ARG A 19 -8.05 7.23 12.22
C ARG A 19 -8.23 8.74 12.35
N GLN A 20 -7.56 9.36 13.32
CA GLN A 20 -7.59 10.82 13.49
C GLN A 20 -6.67 11.58 12.53
N ASN A 21 -5.55 10.96 12.13
CA ASN A 21 -4.48 11.64 11.39
C ASN A 21 -4.23 11.07 9.98
N TYR A 22 -4.72 9.86 9.72
CA TYR A 22 -4.55 9.07 8.50
C TYR A 22 -5.88 8.33 8.20
N ILE A 23 -5.84 7.16 7.56
CA ILE A 23 -7.06 6.36 7.33
C ILE A 23 -7.26 5.37 8.49
N ASP A 24 -6.31 4.44 8.70
CA ASP A 24 -6.36 3.48 9.80
C ASP A 24 -4.97 2.86 10.06
N LEU A 25 -4.86 1.94 11.02
CA LEU A 25 -3.68 1.08 11.17
C LEU A 25 -3.43 0.25 9.91
N ALA A 26 -2.16 -0.01 9.63
CA ALA A 26 -1.68 -0.64 8.41
C ALA A 26 -2.39 -1.98 8.09
N THR A 27 -2.93 -2.06 6.88
CA THR A 27 -3.36 -3.30 6.22
C THR A 27 -2.35 -3.66 5.14
N ILE A 28 -2.04 -4.96 5.00
CA ILE A 28 -1.19 -5.48 3.92
C ILE A 28 -2.01 -6.48 3.10
N ASP A 29 -2.07 -6.29 1.78
CA ASP A 29 -2.82 -7.17 0.88
C ASP A 29 -1.92 -8.26 0.26
N ASP A 30 -0.62 -7.98 0.15
CA ASP A 30 0.38 -8.91 -0.41
C ASP A 30 1.81 -8.62 0.10
N GLN A 31 2.79 -9.36 -0.42
CA GLN A 31 4.20 -9.19 -0.10
C GLN A 31 4.73 -7.79 -0.45
N THR A 32 4.22 -7.16 -1.51
CA THR A 32 4.66 -5.82 -1.94
C THR A 32 4.30 -4.78 -0.87
N ASP A 33 3.08 -4.88 -0.31
CA ASP A 33 2.66 -4.03 0.81
C ASP A 33 3.51 -4.30 2.05
N GLY A 34 3.77 -5.57 2.37
CA GLY A 34 4.65 -5.96 3.46
C GLY A 34 6.06 -5.35 3.34
N ASP A 35 6.64 -5.40 2.15
CA ASP A 35 7.95 -4.84 1.84
C ASP A 35 7.96 -3.31 1.94
N GLU A 36 6.92 -2.62 1.44
CA GLU A 36 6.77 -1.17 1.57
C GLU A 36 6.69 -0.75 3.04
N MET A 37 5.84 -1.43 3.82
CA MET A 37 5.65 -1.19 5.24
C MET A 37 6.97 -1.35 5.99
N MET A 38 7.69 -2.45 5.78
CA MET A 38 8.96 -2.72 6.44
C MET A 38 10.05 -1.72 6.05
N ARG A 39 10.07 -1.25 4.80
CA ARG A 39 10.98 -0.18 4.39
C ARG A 39 10.72 1.11 5.18
N VAL A 40 9.46 1.51 5.35
CA VAL A 40 9.10 2.72 6.11
C VAL A 40 9.47 2.58 7.59
N ILE A 41 9.22 1.42 8.21
CA ILE A 41 9.60 1.15 9.60
C ILE A 41 11.12 1.24 9.78
N ARG A 42 11.89 0.51 8.95
CA ARG A 42 13.35 0.38 9.06
C ARG A 42 14.11 1.70 8.87
N GLN A 43 13.48 2.73 8.29
CA GLN A 43 14.07 4.06 8.20
C GLN A 43 14.24 4.74 9.57
N SER A 44 13.41 4.38 10.55
CA SER A 44 13.34 5.08 11.85
C SER A 44 13.32 4.15 13.07
N HIS A 45 13.07 2.86 12.89
CA HIS A 45 12.88 1.92 13.98
C HIS A 45 13.35 0.50 13.62
N ASN A 46 13.89 -0.21 14.61
CA ASN A 46 14.28 -1.61 14.49
C ASN A 46 13.74 -2.37 15.72
N GLY A 47 12.45 -2.65 15.69
CA GLY A 47 11.70 -3.25 16.79
C GLY A 47 10.27 -3.57 16.35
N ASP A 48 9.48 -4.09 17.28
CA ASP A 48 8.10 -4.49 17.04
C ASP A 48 7.17 -3.28 16.85
N VAL A 49 6.26 -3.38 15.89
CA VAL A 49 5.35 -2.28 15.53
C VAL A 49 3.93 -2.80 15.33
N TRP A 50 2.94 -2.07 15.82
CA TRP A 50 1.53 -2.42 15.60
C TRP A 50 1.13 -2.39 14.13
N THR A 51 0.36 -3.39 13.72
CA THR A 51 -0.38 -3.45 12.45
C THR A 51 -1.89 -3.34 12.71
N GLY A 52 -2.69 -3.27 11.65
CA GLY A 52 -4.15 -3.23 11.73
C GLY A 52 -4.83 -4.57 11.98
N LEU A 53 -4.08 -5.68 12.05
CA LEU A 53 -4.67 -7.01 12.24
C LEU A 53 -5.05 -7.26 13.70
N SER A 54 -6.28 -7.66 13.93
CA SER A 54 -6.81 -7.99 15.25
C SER A 54 -7.94 -9.01 15.17
N ARG A 55 -8.35 -9.56 16.31
CA ARG A 55 -9.57 -10.36 16.48
C ARG A 55 -10.24 -9.98 17.80
N THR A 56 -11.53 -10.29 17.95
CA THR A 56 -12.27 -9.91 19.16
C THR A 56 -12.11 -10.90 20.31
N ASP A 57 -11.85 -12.17 19.99
CA ASP A 57 -11.70 -13.27 20.93
C ASP A 57 -10.99 -14.45 20.25
N GLU A 58 -10.77 -15.53 20.99
CA GLU A 58 -10.05 -16.72 20.52
C GLU A 58 -10.71 -17.42 19.32
N ASN A 59 -12.04 -17.39 19.23
CA ASN A 59 -12.81 -18.06 18.17
C ASN A 59 -13.10 -17.15 16.98
N ALA A 60 -12.83 -15.85 17.09
CA ALA A 60 -12.99 -14.90 16.02
C ALA A 60 -11.89 -15.03 14.96
N SER A 61 -12.26 -14.81 13.70
CA SER A 61 -11.31 -14.66 12.61
C SER A 61 -10.46 -13.41 12.79
N TRP A 62 -9.23 -13.45 12.27
CA TRP A 62 -8.40 -12.26 12.12
C TRP A 62 -9.01 -11.32 11.07
N VAL A 63 -9.10 -10.04 11.41
CA VAL A 63 -9.66 -8.99 10.55
C VAL A 63 -8.73 -7.78 10.57
N TRP A 64 -8.45 -7.25 9.38
CA TRP A 64 -7.74 -5.99 9.22
C TRP A 64 -8.64 -4.81 9.62
N SER A 65 -8.07 -3.78 10.25
CA SER A 65 -8.82 -2.65 10.80
C SER A 65 -9.64 -1.87 9.77
N ASP A 66 -9.22 -1.90 8.51
CA ASP A 66 -9.93 -1.30 7.37
C ASP A 66 -11.05 -2.17 6.79
N GLN A 67 -11.26 -3.36 7.34
CA GLN A 67 -12.21 -4.36 6.87
C GLN A 67 -11.86 -4.91 5.48
N SER A 68 -10.60 -4.80 5.03
CA SER A 68 -10.13 -5.45 3.81
C SER A 68 -10.30 -6.98 3.91
N PRO A 69 -10.70 -7.65 2.81
CA PRO A 69 -10.77 -9.10 2.74
C PRO A 69 -9.39 -9.77 2.57
N SER A 70 -8.28 -9.05 2.78
CA SER A 70 -6.93 -9.60 2.67
C SER A 70 -6.76 -10.86 3.52
N THR A 71 -6.21 -11.89 2.89
CA THR A 71 -5.84 -13.16 3.52
C THR A 71 -4.32 -13.28 3.71
N PHE A 72 -3.56 -12.25 3.32
CA PHE A 72 -2.11 -12.25 3.45
C PHE A 72 -1.70 -12.00 4.91
N MET A 73 -1.29 -13.07 5.59
CA MET A 73 -0.87 -13.03 6.99
C MET A 73 0.43 -13.84 7.14
N PRO A 74 1.61 -13.22 6.88
CA PRO A 74 2.90 -13.90 6.96
C PRO A 74 3.30 -14.11 8.43
N TRP A 75 2.65 -15.05 9.10
CA TRP A 75 2.92 -15.37 10.50
C TRP A 75 4.36 -15.81 10.73
N ALA A 76 4.93 -15.35 11.84
CA ALA A 76 6.20 -15.86 12.33
C ALA A 76 6.08 -17.36 12.65
N PRO A 77 7.19 -18.12 12.64
CA PRO A 77 7.17 -19.51 13.05
C PRO A 77 6.48 -19.66 14.41
N THR A 78 5.57 -20.64 14.52
CA THR A 78 4.75 -20.94 15.72
C THR A 78 3.66 -19.93 16.06
N GLN A 79 3.43 -18.89 15.24
CA GLN A 79 2.34 -17.93 15.43
C GLN A 79 1.13 -18.21 14.50
N PRO A 80 -0.08 -17.75 14.87
CA PRO A 80 -0.43 -17.15 16.16
C PRO A 80 -0.54 -18.21 17.27
N ASN A 81 -0.03 -17.92 18.47
CA ASN A 81 0.03 -18.91 19.56
C ASN A 81 -0.94 -18.64 20.72
N ASN A 82 -1.61 -17.47 20.75
CA ASN A 82 -2.53 -17.07 21.80
C ASN A 82 -2.01 -17.30 23.23
N TRP A 83 -0.76 -16.94 23.51
CA TRP A 83 -0.12 -17.11 24.80
C TRP A 83 -1.02 -16.60 25.96
N GLU A 84 -1.23 -17.47 26.95
CA GLU A 84 -2.15 -17.26 28.08
C GLU A 84 -3.61 -16.94 27.73
N GLY A 85 -4.03 -17.13 26.48
CA GLY A 85 -5.40 -16.87 26.04
C GLY A 85 -5.75 -15.38 25.96
N LYS A 86 -4.76 -14.49 25.75
CA LYS A 86 -4.93 -13.03 25.82
C LYS A 86 -4.36 -12.27 24.62
N GLN A 87 -4.02 -12.96 23.53
CA GLN A 87 -3.35 -12.33 22.40
C GLN A 87 -4.29 -12.19 21.19
N PHE A 88 -4.77 -10.97 21.03
CA PHE A 88 -5.85 -10.64 20.08
C PHE A 88 -5.48 -9.48 19.14
N CYS A 89 -4.27 -8.94 19.26
CA CYS A 89 -3.74 -7.87 18.42
C CYS A 89 -2.38 -8.26 17.86
N VAL A 90 -2.03 -7.74 16.69
CA VAL A 90 -0.86 -8.24 15.94
C VAL A 90 0.16 -7.15 15.70
N LEU A 91 1.39 -7.46 16.06
CA LEU A 91 2.57 -6.68 15.69
C LEU A 91 3.27 -7.31 14.49
N VAL A 92 4.06 -6.51 13.77
CA VAL A 92 5.07 -6.97 12.83
C VAL A 92 6.44 -6.89 13.50
N THR A 93 7.24 -7.95 13.37
CA THR A 93 8.59 -8.00 13.94
C THR A 93 9.60 -7.29 13.02
N PRO A 94 10.86 -7.04 13.45
CA PRO A 94 11.92 -6.55 12.58
C PRO A 94 12.18 -7.41 11.32
N ALA A 95 11.85 -8.71 11.38
CA ALA A 95 11.99 -9.63 10.25
C ALA A 95 10.89 -9.42 9.20
N GLY A 96 9.76 -8.81 9.56
CA GLY A 96 8.61 -8.57 8.68
C GLY A 96 7.50 -9.61 8.78
N ASP A 97 7.61 -10.55 9.72
CA ASP A 97 6.59 -11.55 10.03
C ASP A 97 5.67 -11.09 11.18
N LEU A 98 4.49 -11.71 11.25
CA LEU A 98 3.43 -11.33 12.19
C LEU A 98 3.49 -12.13 13.49
N ASN A 99 3.16 -11.47 14.60
CA ASN A 99 3.09 -12.09 15.92
C ASN A 99 1.86 -11.55 16.69
N ASP A 100 1.02 -12.44 17.23
CA ASP A 100 -0.08 -12.02 18.10
C ASP A 100 0.41 -11.76 19.52
N VAL A 101 -0.11 -10.69 20.11
CA VAL A 101 0.26 -10.21 21.44
C VAL A 101 -0.95 -9.61 22.16
N ASN A 102 -0.78 -9.37 23.45
CA ASN A 102 -1.80 -8.73 24.25
C ASN A 102 -1.97 -7.27 23.80
N CYS A 103 -3.20 -6.89 23.42
CA CYS A 103 -3.55 -5.56 22.90
C CYS A 103 -3.18 -4.38 23.82
N THR A 104 -2.96 -4.64 25.11
CA THR A 104 -2.64 -3.62 26.12
C THR A 104 -1.17 -3.24 26.20
N ILE A 105 -0.26 -3.99 25.57
CA ILE A 105 1.15 -3.58 25.49
C ILE A 105 1.27 -2.28 24.69
N THR A 106 2.28 -1.47 24.97
CA THR A 106 2.47 -0.19 24.27
C THR A 106 3.61 -0.30 23.27
N LEU A 107 3.31 -0.15 21.99
CA LEU A 107 4.28 -0.19 20.88
C LEU A 107 4.09 1.03 19.96
N PRO A 108 5.11 1.38 19.15
CA PRO A 108 4.91 2.22 17.97
C PRO A 108 3.90 1.57 17.02
N SER A 109 3.40 2.31 16.04
CA SER A 109 2.47 1.78 15.04
C SER A 109 2.84 2.18 13.61
N VAL A 110 2.28 1.45 12.65
CA VAL A 110 2.20 1.92 11.26
C VAL A 110 0.76 2.22 10.91
N CYS A 111 0.49 3.42 10.44
CA CYS A 111 -0.78 3.78 9.82
C CYS A 111 -0.68 3.61 8.30
N TYR A 112 -1.79 3.36 7.62
CA TYR A 112 -1.87 3.55 6.17
C TYR A 112 -2.68 4.80 5.81
N THR A 113 -2.37 5.32 4.63
CA THR A 113 -3.10 6.40 3.98
C THR A 113 -3.27 6.07 2.50
N GLU A 114 -4.10 6.85 1.79
CA GLU A 114 -4.35 6.64 0.38
C GLU A 114 -3.02 6.54 -0.38
N ARG A 115 -2.91 5.56 -1.28
CA ARG A 115 -1.85 5.59 -2.29
C ARG A 115 -2.06 6.88 -3.08
N ARG A 116 -1.11 7.82 -3.01
CA ARG A 116 -1.19 9.08 -3.78
C ARG A 116 -1.28 8.73 -5.26
N LYS A 117 -2.47 8.83 -5.84
CA LYS A 117 -2.67 8.69 -7.29
C LYS A 117 -2.11 9.92 -7.98
N GLN A 118 -0.90 9.82 -8.48
CA GLN A 118 -0.35 10.85 -9.36
C GLN A 118 -0.85 10.60 -10.77
N THR A 119 -1.65 11.53 -11.30
CA THR A 119 -2.05 11.52 -12.72
C THR A 119 -1.08 12.38 -13.51
N VAL A 120 -0.28 11.74 -14.37
CA VAL A 120 0.61 12.44 -15.29
C VAL A 120 -0.05 12.54 -16.66
N ARG A 121 0.01 13.72 -17.28
CA ARG A 121 -0.39 13.90 -18.69
C ARG A 121 0.83 13.72 -19.58
N LEU A 122 0.71 12.87 -20.60
CA LEU A 122 1.80 12.55 -21.52
C LEU A 122 1.37 12.89 -22.95
N GLU A 123 2.27 13.48 -23.73
CA GLU A 123 2.14 13.58 -25.18
C GLU A 123 2.93 12.44 -25.81
N ILE A 124 2.30 11.66 -26.68
CA ILE A 124 2.92 10.52 -27.36
C ILE A 124 2.85 10.75 -28.86
N ARG A 125 4.00 10.64 -29.52
CA ARG A 125 4.11 10.65 -30.98
C ARG A 125 4.36 9.22 -31.46
N SER A 126 3.44 8.69 -32.24
CA SER A 126 3.50 7.33 -32.79
C SER A 126 2.88 7.30 -34.18
N SER A 127 3.40 6.45 -35.05
CA SER A 127 2.79 6.11 -36.34
C SER A 127 1.64 5.12 -36.20
N GLN A 128 1.53 4.44 -35.06
CA GLN A 128 0.50 3.45 -34.77
C GLN A 128 -0.70 4.06 -34.02
N ASN A 129 -1.82 3.34 -34.01
CA ASN A 129 -2.97 3.73 -33.20
C ASN A 129 -2.66 3.53 -31.70
N VAL A 130 -2.38 4.62 -31.00
CA VAL A 130 -2.09 4.61 -29.56
C VAL A 130 -3.27 4.15 -28.68
N ASN A 131 -4.49 4.08 -29.23
CA ASN A 131 -5.63 3.54 -28.51
C ASN A 131 -5.82 2.02 -28.67
N ASP A 132 -5.01 1.35 -29.50
CA ASP A 132 -4.98 -0.12 -29.62
C ASP A 132 -4.55 -0.78 -28.29
N PRO A 133 -5.22 -1.84 -27.82
CA PRO A 133 -4.88 -2.51 -26.55
C PRO A 133 -3.43 -3.01 -26.45
N ALA A 134 -2.87 -3.56 -27.53
CA ALA A 134 -1.49 -4.05 -27.54
C ALA A 134 -0.51 -2.87 -27.47
N VAL A 135 -0.76 -1.80 -28.25
CA VAL A 135 0.06 -0.58 -28.21
C VAL A 135 -0.01 0.09 -26.84
N LYS A 136 -1.18 0.17 -26.21
CA LYS A 136 -1.37 0.68 -24.85
C LYS A 136 -0.55 -0.10 -23.82
N THR A 137 -0.51 -1.42 -23.96
CA THR A 137 0.24 -2.30 -23.06
C THR A 137 1.74 -2.04 -23.19
N GLU A 138 2.23 -1.96 -24.43
CA GLU A 138 3.64 -1.66 -24.71
C GLU A 138 4.05 -0.28 -24.19
N ILE A 139 3.21 0.73 -24.35
CA ILE A 139 3.47 2.08 -23.80
C ILE A 139 3.56 2.03 -22.27
N LEU A 140 2.65 1.33 -21.57
CA LEU A 140 2.73 1.19 -20.11
C LEU A 140 4.02 0.50 -19.67
N LEU A 141 4.44 -0.55 -20.37
CA LEU A 141 5.70 -1.25 -20.09
C LEU A 141 6.90 -0.30 -20.24
N GLN A 142 6.94 0.51 -21.29
CA GLN A 142 8.02 1.48 -21.50
C GLN A 142 8.03 2.60 -20.45
N ILE A 143 6.86 3.12 -20.05
CA ILE A 143 6.75 4.09 -18.95
C ILE A 143 7.26 3.45 -17.66
N GLY A 144 6.82 2.23 -17.35
CA GLY A 144 7.27 1.48 -16.18
C GLY A 144 8.79 1.33 -16.16
N LYS A 145 9.40 0.89 -17.27
CA LYS A 145 10.85 0.76 -17.38
C LYS A 145 11.58 2.09 -17.11
N ARG A 146 11.12 3.19 -17.72
CA ARG A 146 11.74 4.52 -17.51
C ARG A 146 11.63 5.00 -16.07
N LEU A 147 10.47 4.80 -15.45
CA LEU A 147 10.30 5.16 -14.04
C LEU A 147 11.25 4.32 -13.17
N ALA A 148 11.46 3.05 -13.50
CA ALA A 148 12.36 2.17 -12.76
C ALA A 148 13.82 2.61 -12.86
N GLU A 149 14.26 2.97 -14.07
CA GLU A 149 15.59 3.54 -14.32
C GLU A 149 15.84 4.84 -13.53
N ASN A 150 14.77 5.57 -13.17
CA ASN A 150 14.84 6.79 -12.37
C ASN A 150 14.57 6.56 -10.87
N GLY A 151 14.47 5.31 -10.41
CA GLY A 151 14.24 4.96 -9.02
C GLY A 151 12.83 5.31 -8.51
N LEU A 152 11.84 5.39 -9.41
CA LEU A 152 10.46 5.80 -9.11
C LEU A 152 9.44 4.64 -9.11
N THR A 153 9.86 3.39 -9.31
CA THR A 153 8.91 2.25 -9.45
C THR A 153 8.86 1.30 -8.29
N ASP A 154 9.59 1.56 -7.21
CA ASP A 154 9.27 0.85 -5.99
C ASP A 154 7.84 1.32 -5.65
N TYR A 155 6.84 0.45 -5.80
CA TYR A 155 5.43 0.62 -5.37
C TYR A 155 4.40 1.30 -6.32
N ALA A 156 4.75 1.72 -7.55
CA ALA A 156 3.78 2.39 -8.44
C ALA A 156 3.07 1.43 -9.41
N THR A 157 1.79 1.12 -9.18
CA THR A 157 0.93 0.47 -10.19
C THR A 157 0.55 1.47 -11.28
N LEU A 158 1.02 1.25 -12.50
CA LEU A 158 0.65 2.08 -13.65
C LEU A 158 -0.68 1.63 -14.25
N SER A 159 -1.58 2.58 -14.48
CA SER A 159 -2.86 2.33 -15.14
C SER A 159 -3.27 3.53 -15.99
N TRP A 160 -4.06 3.25 -17.02
CA TRP A 160 -4.63 4.31 -17.85
C TRP A 160 -5.84 4.94 -17.17
N LYS A 161 -5.91 6.27 -17.20
CA LYS A 161 -7.16 6.97 -16.94
C LYS A 161 -8.00 6.96 -18.22
N ILE A 162 -9.06 6.17 -18.23
CA ILE A 162 -10.04 6.14 -19.32
C ILE A 162 -10.88 7.41 -19.26
N GLN A 163 -11.04 8.08 -20.39
CA GLN A 163 -11.88 9.28 -20.50
C GLN A 163 -13.35 8.89 -20.67
N PRO A 164 -14.31 9.79 -20.43
CA PRO A 164 -15.74 9.49 -20.60
C PRO A 164 -16.10 8.93 -21.98
N GLU A 165 -15.34 9.28 -23.01
CA GLU A 165 -15.52 8.81 -24.39
C GLU A 165 -14.93 7.40 -24.64
N GLY A 166 -14.42 6.73 -23.61
CA GLY A 166 -13.85 5.37 -23.65
C GLY A 166 -12.40 5.29 -24.13
N ASN A 167 -11.84 6.38 -24.66
CA ASN A 167 -10.45 6.46 -25.11
C ASN A 167 -9.49 6.91 -23.99
N VAL A 168 -8.22 6.55 -24.11
CA VAL A 168 -7.16 7.01 -23.21
C VAL A 168 -6.49 8.24 -23.80
N PHE A 169 -6.15 8.17 -25.08
CA PHE A 169 -5.50 9.25 -25.81
C PHE A 169 -6.48 9.94 -26.74
N GLN A 170 -6.40 11.27 -26.78
CA GLN A 170 -7.08 12.10 -27.76
C GLN A 170 -6.02 12.69 -28.71
N LYS A 171 -6.35 12.80 -30.00
CA LYS A 171 -5.47 13.49 -30.96
C LYS A 171 -5.37 14.95 -30.54
N SER A 172 -4.15 15.45 -30.43
CA SER A 172 -3.93 16.89 -30.23
C SER A 172 -4.38 17.62 -31.51
N ASN A 173 -5.37 18.51 -31.37
CA ASN A 173 -5.72 19.46 -32.42
C ASN A 173 -4.71 20.62 -32.38
N ALA A 174 -3.44 20.34 -32.68
CA ALA A 174 -2.53 21.41 -33.06
C ALA A 174 -3.01 21.93 -34.40
N THR A 175 -3.52 23.16 -34.42
CA THR A 175 -3.85 23.93 -35.61
C THR A 175 -2.72 23.74 -36.63
N GLN A 176 -3.07 23.29 -37.84
CA GLN A 176 -2.19 23.43 -38.98
C GLN A 176 -1.89 24.92 -39.11
N GLN A 177 -0.71 25.34 -38.65
CA GLN A 177 -0.16 26.64 -38.99
C GLN A 177 0.23 26.52 -40.46
N THR A 178 -0.73 26.87 -41.32
CA THR A 178 -0.47 27.19 -42.73
C THR A 178 0.34 28.48 -42.72
N ASP A 179 1.65 28.37 -42.87
CA ASP A 179 2.47 29.53 -43.23
C ASP A 179 2.30 29.81 -44.74
N PRO A 180 2.34 31.10 -45.14
CA PRO A 180 1.96 31.59 -46.47
C PRO A 180 2.91 31.22 -47.60
#